data_AF-A0A5J5GGS9-F1
#
_entry.id   AF-A0A5J5GGS9-F1
#
_cell.length_a   1.000
_cell.length_b   1.000
_cell.length_c   1.000
_cell.angle_alpha   90.00
_cell.angle_beta   90.00
_cell.angle_gamma   90.00
#
_symmetry.space_group_name_H-M   'P 1'
#
loop_
_entity.id
_entity.type
_entity.pdbx_description
1 polymer ?
#
loop_
_entity_poly.entity_id
_entity_poly.type
_entity_poly.pdbx_seq_one_letter_code
_entity_poly.pdbx_strand_id
1 'polypeptide(L)'
;MSETKVVNKYHKVPYDVYIGRGSIWGNPFVIGKDGDRDDVIRKYAEWIKAQPQLLNRLHELKGKTLCCFCKPKACHGDILAELADNLAPESDECP
;
A
#
# COMPACT_ATOMS: atom_id res chain seq x y z
N MET A 1 13.03 -0.32 -14.18
CA MET A 1 12.63 -0.72 -12.81
C MET A 1 11.17 -1.09 -12.88
N SER A 2 10.76 -2.23 -12.31
CA SER A 2 9.35 -2.63 -12.33
C SER A 2 8.55 -1.73 -11.39
N GLU A 3 7.49 -1.11 -11.89
CA GLU A 3 6.58 -0.26 -11.11
C GLU A 3 5.62 -1.13 -10.29
N THR A 4 5.39 -0.75 -9.04
CA THR A 4 4.42 -1.42 -8.17
C THR A 4 3.01 -0.95 -8.57
N LYS A 5 2.10 -1.89 -8.85
CA LYS A 5 0.75 -1.55 -9.34
C LYS A 5 -0.35 -2.21 -8.54
N VAL A 6 -1.50 -1.54 -8.45
CA VAL A 6 -2.67 -2.04 -7.71
C VAL A 6 -3.76 -2.49 -8.68
N VAL A 7 -4.16 -3.75 -8.58
CA VAL A 7 -5.25 -4.34 -9.36
C VAL A 7 -6.48 -4.60 -8.50
N ASN A 8 -7.64 -4.56 -9.14
CA ASN A 8 -8.89 -4.95 -8.49
C ASN A 8 -9.08 -6.48 -8.55
N LYS A 9 -9.40 -7.10 -7.41
CA LYS A 9 -9.63 -8.56 -7.30
C LYS A 9 -10.73 -9.09 -8.23
N TYR A 10 -11.82 -8.35 -8.41
CA TYR A 10 -12.98 -8.75 -9.24
C TYR A 10 -12.65 -8.84 -10.73
N HIS A 11 -11.61 -8.16 -11.20
CA HIS A 11 -11.19 -8.22 -12.60
C HIS A 11 -10.39 -9.50 -12.93
N LYS A 12 -10.20 -10.42 -11.96
CA LYS A 12 -9.47 -11.68 -12.12
C LYS A 12 -8.07 -11.51 -12.72
N VAL A 13 -7.44 -10.36 -12.46
CA VAL A 13 -6.08 -10.06 -12.91
C VAL A 13 -5.11 -10.81 -11.99
N PRO A 14 -4.06 -11.45 -12.52
CA PRO A 14 -3.02 -12.05 -11.69
C PRO A 14 -2.38 -11.00 -10.77
N TYR A 15 -2.10 -11.40 -9.54
CA TYR A 15 -1.49 -10.55 -8.53
C TYR A 15 -0.47 -11.33 -7.72
N ASP A 16 0.52 -10.61 -7.18
CA ASP A 16 1.60 -11.19 -6.39
C ASP A 16 1.31 -11.10 -4.89
N VAL A 17 0.73 -9.98 -4.43
CA VAL A 17 0.48 -9.73 -3.00
C VAL A 17 -0.96 -9.28 -2.79
N TYR A 18 -1.68 -9.95 -1.90
CA TYR A 18 -3.00 -9.51 -1.46
C TYR A 18 -2.87 -8.53 -0.29
N ILE A 19 -3.38 -7.30 -0.47
CA ILE A 19 -3.29 -6.19 0.50
C ILE A 19 -4.64 -5.80 1.10
N GLY A 20 -5.70 -6.59 0.85
CA GLY A 20 -7.04 -6.33 1.37
C GLY A 20 -7.14 -6.52 2.89
N ARG A 21 -8.36 -6.36 3.43
CA ARG A 21 -8.63 -6.60 4.86
C ARG A 21 -8.24 -8.03 5.25
N GLY A 22 -7.63 -8.18 6.42
CA GLY A 22 -7.07 -9.44 6.93
C GLY A 22 -5.63 -9.73 6.49
N SER A 23 -5.03 -8.89 5.64
CA SER A 23 -3.59 -8.94 5.36
C SER A 23 -2.80 -8.02 6.30
N ILE A 24 -1.49 -8.21 6.39
CA ILE A 24 -0.57 -7.31 7.13
C ILE A 24 -0.58 -5.87 6.58
N TRP A 25 -1.00 -5.71 5.31
CA TRP A 25 -1.06 -4.45 4.58
C TRP A 25 -2.48 -3.86 4.53
N GLY A 26 -3.45 -4.51 5.19
CA GLY A 26 -4.84 -4.08 5.17
C GLY A 26 -5.02 -2.74 5.89
N ASN A 27 -5.92 -1.91 5.36
CA ASN A 27 -6.32 -0.67 6.05
C ASN A 27 -7.13 -1.00 7.32
N PRO A 28 -6.68 -0.59 8.53
CA PRO A 28 -7.44 -0.80 9.77
C PRO A 28 -8.65 0.14 9.90
N PHE A 29 -8.69 1.23 9.14
CA PHE A 29 -9.77 2.22 9.16
C PHE A 29 -10.92 1.80 8.23
N VAL A 30 -12.16 2.05 8.67
CA VAL A 30 -13.39 1.62 8.01
C VAL A 30 -14.19 2.83 7.55
N ILE A 31 -14.48 2.89 6.24
CA ILE A 31 -15.35 3.92 5.64
C ILE A 31 -16.72 3.93 6.36
N GLY A 32 -17.20 5.11 6.71
CA GLY A 32 -18.45 5.35 7.43
C GLY A 32 -18.33 5.31 8.95
N LYS A 33 -17.31 4.63 9.50
CA LYS A 33 -17.00 4.64 10.94
C LYS A 33 -15.88 5.63 11.26
N ASP A 34 -14.81 5.57 10.49
CA ASP A 34 -13.60 6.34 10.72
C ASP A 34 -13.47 7.55 9.77
N GLY A 35 -14.48 7.80 8.93
CA GLY A 35 -14.50 8.88 7.95
C GLY A 35 -14.96 8.42 6.58
N ASP A 36 -14.81 9.28 5.58
CA ASP A 36 -15.10 8.95 4.18
C ASP A 36 -13.94 8.22 3.47
N ARG A 37 -14.07 8.09 2.15
CA ARG A 37 -13.01 7.74 1.17
C ARG A 37 -11.62 8.20 1.60
N ASP A 38 -11.50 9.50 1.57
CA ASP A 38 -10.24 10.18 1.52
C ASP A 38 -9.69 10.30 2.93
N ASP A 39 -10.55 10.42 3.94
CA ASP A 39 -10.20 10.36 5.35
C ASP A 39 -9.52 9.04 5.73
N VAL A 40 -10.11 7.89 5.39
CA VAL A 40 -9.53 6.59 5.78
C VAL A 40 -8.24 6.30 5.03
N ILE A 41 -8.07 6.85 3.83
CA ILE A 41 -6.84 6.74 3.04
C ILE A 41 -5.75 7.64 3.62
N ARG A 42 -6.08 8.89 3.96
CA ARG A 42 -5.15 9.82 4.64
C ARG A 42 -4.69 9.26 5.99
N LYS A 43 -5.64 8.77 6.81
CA LYS A 43 -5.32 8.11 8.08
C LYS A 43 -4.44 6.89 7.89
N TYR A 44 -4.67 6.10 6.83
CA TYR A 44 -3.81 4.98 6.48
C TYR A 44 -2.39 5.43 6.12
N ALA A 45 -2.24 6.50 5.33
CA ALA A 45 -0.94 7.06 4.94
C ALA A 45 -0.11 7.50 6.15
N GLU A 46 -0.76 8.08 7.16
CA GLU A 46 -0.10 8.44 8.43
C GLU A 46 0.21 7.20 9.27
N TRP A 47 -0.75 6.28 9.38
CA TRP A 47 -0.60 5.05 10.16
C TRP A 47 0.56 4.18 9.67
N ILE A 48 0.68 3.97 8.35
CA ILE A 48 1.72 3.11 7.77
C ILE A 48 3.13 3.68 8.03
N LYS A 49 3.27 5.01 8.01
CA LYS A 49 4.53 5.71 8.34
C LYS A 49 4.92 5.56 9.81
N ALA A 50 3.94 5.36 10.69
CA ALA A 50 4.16 5.09 12.11
C ALA A 50 4.45 3.61 12.42
N GLN A 51 4.46 2.72 11.42
CA GLN A 51 4.74 1.28 11.60
C GLN A 51 6.14 0.91 11.05
N PRO A 52 7.22 1.09 11.82
CA PRO A 52 8.58 0.79 11.35
C PRO A 52 8.75 -0.67 10.89
N GLN A 53 8.05 -1.61 11.53
CA GLN A 53 8.04 -3.02 11.15
C GLN A 53 7.40 -3.30 9.79
N LEU A 54 6.43 -2.48 9.36
CA LEU A 54 5.83 -2.59 8.03
C LEU A 54 6.66 -1.82 7.00
N LEU A 55 7.20 -0.65 7.36
CA LEU A 55 8.12 0.09 6.50
C LEU A 55 9.33 -0.75 6.10
N ASN A 56 9.93 -1.47 7.06
CA ASN A 56 11.04 -2.39 6.81
C ASN A 56 10.68 -3.52 5.83
N ARG A 57 9.39 -3.80 5.61
CA ARG A 57 8.90 -4.84 4.68
C ARG A 57 8.41 -4.27 3.35
N LEU A 58 8.41 -2.94 3.16
CA LEU A 58 7.95 -2.33 1.91
C LEU A 58 8.79 -2.78 0.69
N HIS A 59 10.06 -3.12 0.89
CA HIS A 59 10.90 -3.72 -0.14
C HIS A 59 10.29 -5.02 -0.71
N GLU A 60 9.48 -5.75 0.06
CA GLU A 60 8.76 -6.93 -0.42
C GLU A 60 7.64 -6.59 -1.41
N LEU A 61 7.21 -5.32 -1.49
CA LEU A 61 6.15 -4.88 -2.39
C LEU A 61 6.69 -4.27 -3.70
N LYS A 62 7.95 -3.83 -3.71
CA LYS A 62 8.55 -3.12 -4.84
C LYS A 62 8.51 -3.96 -6.11
N GLY A 63 7.93 -3.42 -7.18
CA GLY A 63 7.76 -4.06 -8.47
C GLY A 63 6.73 -5.20 -8.50
N LYS A 64 5.92 -5.36 -7.45
CA LYS A 64 4.86 -6.38 -7.39
C LYS A 64 3.50 -5.84 -7.77
N THR A 65 2.60 -6.76 -8.15
CA THR A 65 1.20 -6.47 -8.39
C THR A 65 0.40 -6.70 -7.11
N LEU A 66 -0.08 -5.61 -6.51
CA LEU A 66 -0.87 -5.59 -5.29
C LEU A 66 -2.36 -5.76 -5.60
N CYS A 67 -3.06 -6.61 -4.85
CA CYS A 67 -4.48 -6.89 -5.05
C CYS A 67 -5.34 -6.33 -3.92
N CYS A 68 -6.32 -5.51 -4.30
CA CYS A 68 -7.31 -4.95 -3.39
C CYS A 68 -8.72 -4.96 -4.02
N PHE A 69 -9.74 -4.69 -3.22
CA PHE A 69 -11.13 -4.58 -3.69
C PHE A 69 -11.54 -3.15 -4.03
N CYS A 70 -10.74 -2.16 -3.64
CA CYS A 70 -11.14 -0.75 -3.65
C CYS A 70 -11.06 -0.06 -5.01
N LYS A 71 -10.18 -0.53 -5.91
CA LYS A 71 -10.05 0.01 -7.28
C LYS A 71 -11.37 -0.12 -8.05
N PRO A 72 -11.69 0.74 -9.03
CA PRO A 72 -10.90 1.86 -9.54
C PRO A 72 -10.93 3.12 -8.65
N LYS A 73 -11.70 3.12 -7.56
CA LYS A 73 -11.70 4.23 -6.59
C LYS A 73 -10.36 4.30 -5.86
N ALA A 74 -10.08 5.45 -5.22
CA ALA A 74 -8.90 5.64 -4.38
C ALA A 74 -8.72 4.47 -3.40
N CYS A 75 -7.50 3.94 -3.31
CA CYS A 75 -7.18 2.73 -2.57
C CYS A 75 -5.94 2.95 -1.70
N HIS A 76 -5.92 2.36 -0.51
CA HIS A 76 -4.72 2.35 0.35
C HIS A 76 -3.51 1.66 -0.32
N GLY A 77 -3.75 0.78 -1.28
CA GLY A 77 -2.70 0.17 -2.08
C GLY A 77 -1.91 1.16 -2.92
N ASP A 78 -2.52 2.29 -3.30
CA ASP A 78 -1.83 3.33 -4.08
C ASP A 78 -0.71 3.95 -3.25
N ILE A 79 -0.95 4.16 -1.94
CA ILE A 79 0.06 4.61 -0.99
C ILE A 79 1.18 3.57 -0.84
N LEU A 80 0.84 2.28 -0.75
CA LEU A 80 1.86 1.23 -0.64
C LEU A 80 2.73 1.14 -1.89
N ALA A 81 2.13 1.27 -3.08
CA ALA A 81 2.86 1.29 -4.33
C ALA A 81 3.81 2.50 -4.38
N GLU A 82 3.31 3.69 -4.05
CA GLU A 82 4.11 4.91 -3.98
C GLU A 82 5.27 4.78 -2.99
N LEU A 83 5.03 4.29 -1.78
CA LEU A 83 6.07 4.09 -0.77
C LEU A 83 7.10 3.03 -1.19
N ALA A 84 6.66 1.95 -1.82
CA ALA A 84 7.54 0.88 -2.30
C ALA A 84 8.43 1.34 -3.46
N ASP A 85 7.90 2.18 -4.35
CA ASP A 85 8.64 2.70 -5.51
C ASP A 85 9.57 3.86 -5.11
N ASN A 86 9.14 4.70 -4.16
CA ASN A 86 9.92 5.82 -3.61
C ASN A 86 10.89 5.42 -2.49
N LEU A 87 11.00 4.13 -2.15
CA LEU A 87 12.19 3.58 -1.52
C LEU A 87 13.35 3.67 -2.51
N ALA A 88 13.87 4.89 -2.69
CA ALA A 88 15.22 5.11 -3.15
C ALA A 88 16.15 4.39 -2.15
N PRO A 89 17.24 3.76 -2.61
CA PRO A 89 18.27 3.32 -1.69
C PRO A 89 18.66 4.56 -0.88
N GLU A 90 18.49 4.50 0.44
CA GLU A 90 19.11 5.47 1.33
C GLU A 90 20.57 5.56 0.88
N SER A 91 20.94 6.74 0.42
CA SER A 91 22.32 7.06 0.10
C SER A 91 23.16 6.72 1.32
N ASP A 92 24.00 5.70 1.16
CA ASP A 92 25.28 5.56 1.86
C ASP A 92 26.04 6.90 1.74
N GLU A 93 25.70 7.88 2.58
CA GLU A 93 26.58 9.00 2.91
C GLU A 93 27.44 8.57 4.09
N CYS A 94 28.60 8.02 3.77
CA CYS A 94 29.71 7.81 4.68
C CYS A 94 30.64 9.04 4.59
N PRO A 95 30.78 9.87 5.64
CA PRO A 95 31.99 10.65 5.88
C PRO A 95 33.10 9.77 6.48
#